data_AF-A0A963QB63-F1
#
_entry.id   AF-A0A963QB63-F1
#
_cell.length_a   1.000
_cell.length_b   1.000
_cell.length_c   1.000
_cell.angle_alpha   90.00
_cell.angle_beta   90.00
_cell.angle_gamma   90.00
#
_symmetry.space_group_name_H-M   'P 1'
#
loop_
_entity.id
_entity.type
_entity.pdbx_description
1 polymer ?
#
loop_
_entity_poly.entity_id
_entity_poly.type
_entity_poly.pdbx_seq_one_letter_code
_entity_poly.pdbx_strand_id
1 'polypeptide(L)'
;PLVGPVRGRTHFWSACGVMAGFSQGGGVGLALSNWMVDGDPGFDIWGMDVARFGDWATRTYTNAKVRENYARRFSIRFPNEELPAARPLQTT
;
A
#
# COMPACT_ATOMS: atom_id res chain seq x y z
N PRO A 1 3.50 -2.18 -0.36
CA PRO A 1 3.70 -2.19 1.12
C PRO A 1 2.61 -1.36 1.81
N LEU A 2 2.41 -1.55 3.10
CA LEU A 2 1.53 -0.79 3.99
C LEU A 2 2.43 -0.16 5.05
N VAL A 3 2.73 1.12 4.89
CA VAL A 3 3.73 1.85 5.69
C VAL A 3 3.07 3.06 6.34
N GLY A 4 3.34 3.31 7.61
CA GLY A 4 2.91 4.53 8.29
C GLY A 4 2.09 4.31 9.56
N PRO A 5 1.62 5.41 10.18
CA PRO A 5 0.83 5.37 11.40
C PRO A 5 -0.59 4.84 11.13
N VAL A 6 -1.09 3.98 12.01
CA VAL A 6 -2.43 3.41 11.84
C VAL A 6 -3.47 4.32 12.46
N ARG A 7 -4.42 4.76 11.63
CA ARG A 7 -5.54 5.61 12.04
C ARG A 7 -6.31 4.98 13.22
N GLY A 8 -6.62 5.80 14.21
CA GLY A 8 -7.38 5.38 15.39
C GLY A 8 -6.55 4.67 16.47
N ARG A 9 -5.23 4.57 16.31
CA ARG A 9 -4.32 4.02 17.33
C ARG A 9 -3.12 4.95 17.54
N THR A 10 -2.83 5.27 18.79
CA THR A 10 -1.69 6.11 19.16
C THR A 10 -0.41 5.27 19.16
N HIS A 11 0.67 5.80 18.57
CA HIS A 11 2.00 5.16 18.52
C HIS A 11 2.02 3.75 17.90
N PHE A 12 1.05 3.43 17.04
CA PHE A 12 1.00 2.16 16.33
C PHE A 12 1.35 2.36 14.86
N TRP A 13 2.38 1.66 14.40
CA TRP A 13 2.97 1.83 13.08
C TRP A 13 2.96 0.52 12.30
N SER A 14 2.78 0.62 10.98
CA SER A 14 2.80 -0.53 10.06
C SER A 14 3.99 -0.43 9.11
N ALA A 15 4.60 -1.59 8.83
CA ALA A 15 5.60 -1.78 7.79
C ALA A 15 5.42 -3.16 7.14
N CYS A 16 4.19 -3.46 6.72
CA CYS A 16 3.77 -4.79 6.29
C CYS A 16 3.58 -4.89 4.76
N GLY A 17 3.49 -6.11 4.23
CA GLY A 17 3.17 -6.35 2.82
C GLY A 17 4.22 -5.80 1.84
N VAL A 18 5.50 -5.85 2.22
CA VAL A 18 6.63 -5.46 1.37
C VAL A 18 6.97 -6.63 0.43
N MET A 19 6.62 -6.51 -0.85
CA MET A 19 6.80 -7.60 -1.83
C MET A 19 8.28 -7.90 -2.08
N ALA A 20 9.12 -6.86 -2.24
CA ALA A 20 10.56 -7.02 -2.45
C ALA A 20 11.32 -6.56 -1.19
N GLY A 21 11.03 -7.21 -0.05
CA GLY A 21 11.52 -6.81 1.26
C GLY A 21 13.03 -6.60 1.35
N PHE A 22 13.81 -7.44 0.67
CA PHE A 22 15.28 -7.32 0.65
C PHE A 22 15.77 -6.01 0.02
N SER A 23 15.21 -5.61 -1.14
CA SER A 23 15.65 -4.41 -1.84
C SER A 23 14.93 -3.13 -1.40
N GLN A 24 13.70 -3.25 -0.87
CA GLN A 24 12.88 -2.12 -0.44
C GLN A 24 13.01 -1.80 1.05
N GLY A 25 13.53 -2.74 1.85
CA GLY A 25 13.56 -2.63 3.32
C GLY A 25 14.29 -1.39 3.83
N GLY A 26 15.43 -1.03 3.21
CA GLY A 26 16.18 0.17 3.58
C GLY A 26 15.37 1.45 3.41
N GLY A 27 14.69 1.61 2.27
CA GLY A 27 13.86 2.78 1.98
C GLY A 27 12.62 2.87 2.87
N VAL A 28 11.96 1.72 3.15
CA VAL A 28 10.82 1.66 4.08
C VAL A 28 11.26 2.02 5.50
N GLY A 29 12.42 1.53 5.94
CA GLY A 29 12.99 1.85 7.25
C GLY A 29 13.27 3.34 7.40
N LEU A 30 13.91 3.96 6.40
CA LEU A 30 14.20 5.40 6.38
C LEU A 30 12.92 6.25 6.42
N ALA A 31 11.91 5.89 5.60
CA ALA A 31 10.62 6.59 5.60
C ALA A 31 9.98 6.58 7.00
N LEU A 32 9.98 5.40 7.62
CA LEU A 32 9.32 5.19 8.90
C LEU A 32 10.08 5.88 10.05
N SER A 33 11.42 5.84 10.04
CA SER A 33 12.23 6.53 11.05
C SER A 33 12.05 8.04 11.00
N ASN A 34 12.09 8.63 9.81
CA ASN A 34 11.85 10.07 9.63
C ASN A 34 10.45 10.44 10.12
N TRP A 35 9.45 9.64 9.75
CA TRP A 35 8.08 9.91 10.15
C TRP A 35 7.88 9.85 11.67
N MET A 36 8.55 8.93 12.35
CA MET A 36 8.49 8.82 13.81
C MET A 36 9.18 9.97 14.53
N VAL A 37 10.29 10.50 13.99
CA VAL A 37 11.12 11.53 14.63
C VAL A 37 10.63 12.94 14.30
N ASP A 38 10.39 13.21 13.01
CA ASP A 38 10.13 14.55 12.48
C ASP A 38 8.64 14.79 12.18
N GLY A 39 7.80 13.75 12.27
CA GLY A 39 6.38 13.83 11.93
C GLY A 39 6.08 13.80 10.42
N ASP A 40 7.12 13.71 9.58
CA ASP A 40 7.04 13.63 8.12
C ASP A 40 7.99 12.55 7.57
N PRO A 41 7.59 11.73 6.58
CA PRO A 41 8.44 10.70 6.00
C PRO A 41 9.64 11.24 5.20
N GLY A 42 9.63 12.52 4.82
CA GLY A 42 10.68 13.20 4.04
C GLY A 42 10.54 13.05 2.52
N PHE A 43 9.55 12.29 2.04
CA PHE A 43 9.26 12.07 0.62
C PHE A 43 7.81 11.62 0.43
N ASP A 44 7.28 11.74 -0.80
CA ASP A 44 5.93 11.26 -1.09
C ASP A 44 5.87 9.73 -1.05
N ILE A 45 5.10 9.22 -0.09
CA ILE A 45 4.88 7.79 0.15
C ILE A 45 3.42 7.39 -0.05
N TRP A 46 2.58 8.22 -0.68
CA TRP A 46 1.14 7.95 -0.80
C TRP A 46 0.83 6.54 -1.34
N GLY A 47 1.58 6.07 -2.33
CA GLY A 47 1.43 4.73 -2.91
C GLY A 47 1.75 3.57 -1.93
N MET A 48 2.41 3.87 -0.81
CA MET A 48 2.79 2.93 0.24
C MET A 48 2.01 3.13 1.54
N ASP A 49 1.34 4.28 1.71
CA ASP A 49 0.64 4.65 2.94
C ASP A 49 -0.42 3.61 3.33
N VAL A 50 -0.41 3.18 4.59
CA VAL A 50 -1.40 2.28 5.17
C VAL A 50 -2.82 2.86 5.12
N ALA A 51 -2.97 4.18 5.13
CA ALA A 51 -4.26 4.88 5.12
C ALA A 51 -4.97 4.89 3.74
N ARG A 52 -4.32 4.42 2.66
CA ARG A 52 -4.90 4.40 1.32
C ARG A 52 -6.08 3.41 1.16
N PHE A 53 -6.25 2.50 2.11
CA PHE A 53 -7.35 1.55 2.15
C PHE A 53 -8.33 1.90 3.27
N GLY A 54 -9.61 1.61 3.05
CA GLY A 54 -10.67 1.77 4.05
C GLY A 54 -11.50 0.50 4.20
N ASP A 55 -12.68 0.62 4.81
CA ASP A 55 -13.56 -0.50 5.14
C ASP A 55 -14.02 -1.31 3.91
N TRP A 56 -13.95 -0.71 2.73
CA TRP A 56 -14.23 -1.35 1.45
C TRP A 56 -13.21 -2.41 1.05
N ALA A 57 -11.98 -2.35 1.56
CA ALA A 57 -10.90 -3.27 1.23
C ALA A 57 -11.06 -4.62 1.98
N THR A 58 -12.18 -5.29 1.73
CA THR A 58 -12.53 -6.58 2.35
C THR A 58 -11.54 -7.69 1.96
N ARG A 59 -11.63 -8.83 2.64
CA ARG A 59 -10.84 -10.03 2.30
C ARG A 59 -11.09 -10.50 0.87
N THR A 60 -12.33 -10.46 0.40
CA THR A 60 -12.71 -10.85 -0.97
C THR A 60 -12.12 -9.90 -2.00
N TYR A 61 -12.21 -8.58 -1.76
CA TYR A 61 -11.59 -7.56 -2.60
C TYR A 61 -10.07 -7.78 -2.68
N THR A 62 -9.43 -7.92 -1.52
CA THR A 62 -7.97 -8.06 -1.40
C THR A 62 -7.49 -9.30 -2.14
N ASN A 63 -8.18 -10.44 -1.99
CA ASN A 63 -7.81 -11.67 -2.67
C ASN A 63 -7.85 -11.52 -4.20
N ALA A 64 -8.95 -10.97 -4.73
CA ALA A 64 -9.10 -10.75 -6.17
C ALA A 64 -8.03 -9.79 -6.72
N LYS A 65 -7.78 -8.66 -6.03
CA LYS A 65 -6.77 -7.67 -6.44
C LYS A 65 -5.34 -8.18 -6.36
N VAL A 66 -4.99 -8.95 -5.34
CA VAL A 66 -3.64 -9.51 -5.20
C VAL A 66 -3.34 -10.47 -6.35
N ARG A 67 -4.31 -11.30 -6.75
CA ARG A 67 -4.16 -12.21 -7.91
C ARG A 67 -3.93 -11.44 -9.22
N GLU A 68 -4.72 -10.40 -9.47
CA GLU A 68 -4.56 -9.54 -10.65
C GLU A 68 -3.19 -8.83 -10.67
N ASN A 69 -2.74 -8.27 -9.54
CA ASN A 69 -1.44 -7.60 -9.44
C ASN A 69 -0.28 -8.58 -9.65
N TYR A 70 -0.39 -9.79 -9.09
CA TYR A 70 0.67 -10.79 -9.21
C TYR A 70 0.79 -11.34 -10.63
N ALA A 71 -0.34 -11.63 -11.29
CA ALA A 71 -0.37 -12.08 -12.69
C ALA A 71 0.29 -11.08 -13.65
N ARG A 72 0.28 -9.79 -13.30
CA ARG A 72 0.80 -8.68 -14.11
C ARG A 72 2.18 -8.18 -13.67
N ARG A 73 2.89 -8.94 -12.82
CA ARG A 73 4.16 -8.48 -12.22
C ARG A 73 5.24 -8.11 -13.24
N PHE A 74 5.26 -8.79 -14.38
CA PHE A 74 6.25 -8.61 -15.45
C PHE A 74 5.63 -8.17 -16.78
N SER A 75 4.34 -7.80 -16.79
CA SER A 75 3.71 -7.24 -17.99
C SER A 75 4.06 -5.77 -18.15
N ILE A 76 4.06 -5.30 -19.40
CA ILE A 76 4.15 -3.87 -19.70
C ILE A 76 2.90 -3.18 -19.15
N ARG A 77 3.08 -2.09 -18.41
CA ARG A 77 1.98 -1.24 -17.93
C ARG A 77 1.80 -0.07 -18.87
N PHE A 78 0.56 0.20 -19.25
CA PHE A 78 0.23 1.33 -20.11
C PHE A 78 -0.30 2.51 -19.30
N PRO A 79 -0.07 3.76 -19.74
CA PRO A 79 -0.75 4.91 -19.15
C PRO A 79 -2.27 4.72 -19.19
N ASN A 80 -2.96 5.06 -18.09
CA ASN A 80 -4.41 4.94 -17.95
C ASN A 80 -4.97 3.51 -18.09
N GLU A 81 -4.13 2.50 -17.85
CA GLU A 81 -4.57 1.10 -17.87
C GLU A 81 -5.59 0.80 -16.77
N GLU A 82 -6.70 0.18 -17.16
CA GLU A 82 -7.77 -0.19 -16.24
C GLU A 82 -7.65 -1.63 -15.74
N LEU A 83 -7.89 -1.80 -14.44
CA LEU A 83 -7.79 -3.10 -13.76
C LEU A 83 -9.16 -3.54 -13.25
N PRO A 84 -9.85 -4.47 -13.94
CA PRO A 84 -11.25 -4.79 -13.68
C PRO A 84 -11.48 -5.64 -12.43
N ALA A 85 -10.47 -6.34 -11.90
CA ALA A 85 -10.72 -7.23 -10.77
C ALA A 85 -11.27 -6.47 -9.56
N ALA A 86 -12.30 -7.06 -8.93
CA ALA A 86 -13.04 -6.50 -7.80
C ALA A 86 -13.75 -5.17 -8.07
N ARG A 87 -14.08 -4.85 -9.33
CA ARG A 87 -14.95 -3.74 -9.73
C ARG A 87 -16.23 -4.28 -10.41
N PRO A 88 -17.41 -3.63 -10.22
CA PRO A 88 -17.67 -2.54 -9.27
C PRO A 88 -17.71 -3.05 -7.82
N LEU A 89 -17.43 -2.16 -6.85
CA LEU A 89 -17.40 -2.50 -5.42
C LEU A 89 -18.28 -1.58 -4.58
N GLN A 90 -18.13 -0.27 -4.75
CA GLN A 90 -18.97 0.74 -4.12
C GLN A 90 -19.65 1.56 -5.21
N THR A 91 -20.98 1.51 -5.20
CA THR A 91 -21.86 2.19 -6.16
C THR A 91 -22.80 3.12 -5.40
N THR A 92 -23.15 4.26 -6.00
CA THR A 92 -24.11 5.24 -5.46
C THR A 92 -25.54 4.92 -5.82
#